data_AF-A0A1Y2AGI7-F1
#
_entry.id   AF-A0A1Y2AGI7-F1
#
_cell.length_a   1.000
_cell.length_b   1.000
_cell.length_c   1.000
_cell.angle_alpha   90.00
_cell.angle_beta   90.00
_cell.angle_gamma   90.00
#
_symmetry.space_group_name_H-M   'P 1'
#
loop_
_entity.id
_entity.type
_entity.pdbx_description
1 polymer ?
#
loop_
_entity_poly.entity_id
_entity_poly.type
_entity_poly.pdbx_seq_one_letter_code
_entity_poly.pdbx_strand_id
1 'polypeptide(L)'
;MYLGTHCPFEQFVINSISKYFTLITKLGWFDSDEFRDIVNDFSKFIESTPVCRLSGLQVLAFFVADMNLPSLILKNLSKNRKTVVNFRDSQLHQIFKLSLSTLLNLIQGKNMLNIGNDQKLAEITLDLIKACLSFDFIGTNVDESTEDVGSVQIPVSWRPTISDPLTLQTIFHTFELLNPPKSAKVLECVSVIVATRRTLFSEEERAKFIKSIMQELIKILHLPQAFNDQSNYHVEI
;
A
#
# COMPACT_ATOMS: atom_id res chain seq x y z
N MET A 1 -4.94 -12.81 -18.28
CA MET A 1 -5.67 -12.87 -16.99
C MET A 1 -7.17 -12.70 -17.25
N TYR A 2 -8.02 -13.66 -16.86
CA TYR A 2 -9.50 -13.64 -17.06
C TYR A 2 -10.20 -12.38 -16.53
N LEU A 3 -9.60 -11.73 -15.53
CA LEU A 3 -10.10 -10.49 -14.93
C LEU A 3 -10.22 -9.33 -15.92
N GLY A 4 -9.31 -9.24 -16.90
CA GLY A 4 -9.27 -8.16 -17.90
C GLY A 4 -10.49 -8.09 -18.81
N THR A 5 -11.14 -9.23 -19.07
CA THR A 5 -12.18 -9.35 -20.11
C THR A 5 -13.60 -9.27 -19.56
N HIS A 6 -13.79 -9.26 -18.23
CA HIS A 6 -15.11 -9.39 -17.60
C HIS A 6 -15.45 -8.33 -16.53
N CYS A 7 -14.67 -7.25 -16.41
CA CYS A 7 -15.01 -6.13 -15.52
C CYS A 7 -16.21 -5.30 -16.02
N PRO A 8 -17.01 -4.68 -15.11
CA PRO A 8 -16.91 -4.70 -13.64
C PRO A 8 -17.34 -6.02 -13.00
N PHE A 9 -16.83 -6.29 -11.80
CA PHE A 9 -17.29 -7.39 -10.96
C PHE A 9 -18.01 -6.86 -9.71
N GLU A 10 -19.01 -7.61 -9.25
CA GLU A 10 -19.63 -7.40 -7.95
C GLU A 10 -18.63 -7.59 -6.80
N GLN A 11 -18.80 -6.89 -5.68
CA GLN A 11 -17.83 -6.90 -4.58
C GLN A 11 -17.60 -8.30 -3.99
N PHE A 12 -18.62 -9.16 -3.94
CA PHE A 12 -18.47 -10.54 -3.48
C PHE A 12 -17.60 -11.40 -4.43
N VAL A 13 -17.63 -11.09 -5.73
CA VAL A 13 -16.80 -11.74 -6.74
C VAL A 13 -15.36 -11.30 -6.56
N ILE A 14 -15.11 -9.99 -6.40
CA ILE A 14 -13.78 -9.46 -6.08
C ILE A 14 -13.22 -10.14 -4.83
N ASN A 15 -13.99 -10.19 -3.74
CA ASN A 15 -13.55 -10.84 -2.49
C ASN A 15 -13.20 -12.31 -2.68
N SER A 16 -13.97 -13.04 -3.49
CA SER A 16 -13.71 -14.45 -3.78
C SER A 16 -12.44 -14.61 -4.62
N ILE A 17 -12.31 -13.83 -5.68
CA ILE A 17 -11.14 -13.88 -6.57
C ILE A 17 -9.86 -13.52 -5.80
N SER A 18 -9.89 -12.48 -4.96
CA SER A 18 -8.71 -12.11 -4.16
C SER A 18 -8.25 -13.23 -3.24
N LYS A 19 -9.18 -13.93 -2.59
CA LYS A 19 -8.87 -15.10 -1.74
C LYS A 19 -8.26 -16.24 -2.54
N TYR A 20 -8.88 -16.62 -3.66
CA TYR A 20 -8.38 -17.72 -4.49
C TYR A 20 -7.05 -17.37 -5.16
N PHE A 21 -6.91 -16.15 -5.68
CA PHE A 21 -5.67 -15.65 -6.27
C PHE A 21 -4.52 -15.73 -5.26
N THR A 22 -4.74 -15.25 -4.03
CA THR A 22 -3.72 -15.31 -2.99
C THR A 22 -3.36 -16.75 -2.60
N LEU A 23 -4.37 -17.61 -2.43
CA LEU A 23 -4.15 -19.01 -2.06
C LEU A 23 -3.36 -19.79 -3.14
N ILE A 24 -3.77 -19.65 -4.40
CA ILE A 24 -3.12 -20.31 -5.55
C ILE A 24 -1.69 -19.80 -5.69
N THR A 25 -1.50 -18.47 -5.62
CA THR A 25 -0.17 -17.85 -5.71
C THR A 25 0.74 -18.33 -4.57
N LYS A 26 0.24 -18.42 -3.33
CA LYS A 26 1.00 -18.96 -2.20
C LYS A 26 1.42 -20.42 -2.41
N LEU A 27 0.51 -21.25 -2.92
CA LEU A 27 0.74 -22.68 -3.19
C LEU A 27 1.78 -22.89 -4.28
N GLY A 28 1.58 -22.22 -5.41
CA GLY A 28 2.39 -22.30 -6.61
C GLY A 28 3.65 -21.45 -6.59
N TRP A 29 3.88 -20.66 -5.53
CA TRP A 29 4.95 -19.65 -5.49
C TRP A 29 6.32 -20.16 -5.92
N PHE A 30 6.67 -21.40 -5.57
CA PHE A 30 7.95 -22.04 -5.95
C PHE A 30 7.84 -23.06 -7.08
N ASP A 31 6.63 -23.31 -7.56
CA ASP A 31 6.35 -24.35 -8.55
C ASP A 31 6.53 -23.79 -9.99
N SER A 32 6.30 -22.49 -10.22
CA SER A 32 6.55 -21.80 -11.50
C SER A 32 6.91 -20.32 -11.30
N ASP A 33 7.68 -19.74 -12.22
CA ASP A 33 8.00 -18.31 -12.28
C ASP A 33 6.77 -17.44 -12.54
N GLU A 34 5.73 -17.97 -13.19
CA GLU A 34 4.49 -17.25 -13.49
C GLU A 34 3.79 -16.75 -12.22
N PHE A 35 3.91 -17.47 -11.10
CA PHE A 35 3.36 -17.06 -9.80
C PHE A 35 4.15 -15.92 -9.14
N ARG A 36 5.30 -15.53 -9.72
CA ARG A 36 6.17 -14.47 -9.23
C ARG A 36 6.21 -13.25 -10.14
N ASP A 37 5.36 -13.19 -11.17
CA ASP A 37 5.28 -12.06 -12.11
C ASP A 37 4.11 -11.09 -11.82
N ILE A 38 3.84 -10.87 -10.53
CA ILE A 38 2.64 -10.18 -10.03
C ILE A 38 2.54 -8.76 -10.57
N VAL A 39 3.64 -7.99 -10.52
CA VAL A 39 3.61 -6.59 -10.95
C VAL A 39 3.33 -6.45 -12.43
N ASN A 40 3.92 -7.29 -13.29
CA ASN A 40 3.68 -7.22 -14.72
C ASN A 40 2.24 -7.60 -15.08
N ASP A 41 1.68 -8.61 -14.41
CA ASP A 41 0.28 -9.01 -14.59
C ASP A 41 -0.71 -7.90 -14.17
N PHE A 42 -0.49 -7.29 -13.01
CA PHE A 42 -1.38 -6.25 -12.50
C PHE A 42 -1.18 -4.90 -13.20
N SER A 43 0.03 -4.54 -13.63
CA SER A 43 0.27 -3.26 -14.32
C SER A 43 -0.57 -3.15 -15.59
N LYS A 44 -0.57 -4.21 -16.42
CA LYS A 44 -1.41 -4.28 -17.64
C LYS A 44 -2.90 -4.15 -17.32
N PHE A 45 -3.35 -4.74 -16.21
CA PHE A 45 -4.74 -4.70 -15.80
C PHE A 45 -5.15 -3.31 -15.27
N ILE A 46 -4.28 -2.68 -14.48
CA ILE A 46 -4.44 -1.33 -13.92
C ILE A 46 -4.45 -0.25 -15.01
N GLU A 47 -3.66 -0.44 -16.07
CA GLU A 47 -3.58 0.47 -17.21
C GLU A 47 -4.74 0.34 -18.21
N SER A 48 -5.53 -0.75 -18.15
CA SER A 48 -6.53 -1.09 -19.17
C SER A 48 -7.74 -0.13 -19.24
N THR A 49 -8.67 -0.20 -18.30
CA THR A 49 -9.85 0.69 -18.21
C THR A 49 -10.04 1.16 -16.78
N PRO A 50 -10.70 2.31 -16.52
CA PRO A 50 -10.93 2.80 -15.16
C PRO A 50 -11.63 1.78 -14.23
N VAL A 51 -12.57 1.00 -14.77
CA VAL A 51 -13.32 -0.01 -14.03
C VAL A 51 -12.45 -1.24 -13.70
N CYS A 52 -11.68 -1.71 -14.68
CA CYS A 52 -10.68 -2.77 -14.47
C CYS A 52 -9.62 -2.34 -13.46
N ARG A 53 -9.17 -1.08 -13.54
CA ARG A 53 -8.17 -0.50 -12.66
C ARG A 53 -8.58 -0.59 -11.20
N LEU A 54 -9.80 -0.16 -10.90
CA LEU A 54 -10.34 -0.23 -9.54
C LEU A 54 -10.37 -1.68 -9.03
N SER A 55 -10.89 -2.60 -9.84
CA SER A 55 -10.96 -4.03 -9.50
C SER A 55 -9.57 -4.64 -9.27
N GLY A 56 -8.60 -4.28 -10.11
CA GLY A 56 -7.21 -4.74 -10.01
C GLY A 56 -6.53 -4.28 -8.74
N LEU A 57 -6.68 -3.00 -8.40
CA LEU A 57 -6.14 -2.47 -7.15
C LEU A 57 -6.83 -3.09 -5.93
N GLN A 58 -8.13 -3.37 -5.97
CA GLN A 58 -8.82 -4.07 -4.88
C GLN A 58 -8.27 -5.49 -4.66
N VAL A 59 -8.04 -6.24 -5.75
CA VAL A 59 -7.45 -7.57 -5.67
C VAL A 59 -6.00 -7.49 -5.17
N LEU A 60 -5.22 -6.53 -5.66
CA LEU A 60 -3.82 -6.37 -5.27
C LEU A 60 -3.66 -5.92 -3.81
N ALA A 61 -4.49 -4.98 -3.34
CA ALA A 61 -4.52 -4.54 -1.95
C ALA A 61 -4.85 -5.70 -1.00
N PHE A 62 -5.88 -6.48 -1.33
CA PHE A 62 -6.21 -7.69 -0.59
C PHE A 62 -5.06 -8.70 -0.61
N PHE A 63 -4.46 -8.94 -1.78
CA PHE A 63 -3.37 -9.89 -1.93
C PHE A 63 -2.17 -9.53 -1.05
N VAL A 64 -1.72 -8.27 -1.06
CA VAL A 64 -0.61 -7.83 -0.20
C VAL A 64 -0.95 -8.01 1.28
N ALA A 65 -2.14 -7.59 1.70
CA ALA A 65 -2.58 -7.73 3.09
C ALA A 65 -2.67 -9.21 3.52
N ASP A 66 -3.26 -10.08 2.70
CA ASP A 66 -3.39 -11.51 3.00
C ASP A 66 -2.04 -12.23 2.92
N MET A 67 -1.13 -11.83 2.03
CA MET A 67 0.26 -12.33 2.00
C MET A 67 0.99 -12.10 3.32
N ASN A 68 0.66 -11.02 4.03
CA ASN A 68 1.24 -10.71 5.34
C ASN A 68 0.63 -11.54 6.49
N LEU A 69 -0.51 -12.22 6.26
CA LEU A 69 -1.18 -13.02 7.28
C LEU A 69 -0.72 -14.49 7.27
N PRO A 70 -0.61 -15.13 8.44
CA PRO A 70 -0.43 -16.57 8.53
C PRO A 70 -1.56 -17.30 7.80
N SER A 71 -1.21 -18.18 6.85
CA SER A 71 -2.22 -18.95 6.16
C SER A 71 -2.75 -20.07 7.06
N LEU A 72 -4.05 -20.02 7.39
CA LEU A 72 -4.74 -21.04 8.17
C LEU A 72 -5.00 -22.32 7.38
N ILE A 73 -5.08 -22.21 6.04
CA ILE A 73 -5.38 -23.32 5.13
C ILE A 73 -4.12 -24.13 4.84
N LEU A 74 -2.97 -23.47 4.72
CA LEU A 74 -1.72 -24.08 4.32
C LEU A 74 -0.98 -24.66 5.52
N LYS A 75 -1.09 -25.98 5.70
CA LYS A 75 -0.52 -26.72 6.84
C LYS A 75 1.01 -26.64 6.94
N ASN A 76 1.72 -26.37 5.84
CA ASN A 76 3.18 -26.27 5.85
C ASN A 76 3.66 -24.84 6.13
N LEU A 77 3.72 -24.49 7.42
CA LEU A 77 4.15 -23.18 7.91
C LEU A 77 5.54 -22.78 7.40
N SER A 78 6.46 -23.73 7.23
CA SER A 78 7.81 -23.45 6.75
C SER A 78 7.84 -23.05 5.27
N LYS A 79 7.05 -23.72 4.40
CA LYS A 79 6.89 -23.36 2.99
C LYS A 79 6.24 -21.98 2.89
N ASN A 80 5.17 -21.73 3.65
CA ASN A 80 4.49 -20.44 3.66
C ASN A 80 5.43 -19.29 4.04
N ARG A 81 6.20 -19.45 5.12
CA ARG A 81 7.17 -18.42 5.55
C ARG A 81 8.21 -18.14 4.47
N LYS A 82 8.73 -19.18 3.80
CA LYS A 82 9.66 -19.00 2.67
C LYS A 82 9.01 -18.23 1.52
N THR A 83 7.76 -18.54 1.19
CA THR A 83 6.98 -17.83 0.16
C THR A 83 6.81 -16.35 0.52
N VAL A 84 6.38 -16.05 1.74
CA VAL A 84 6.16 -14.68 2.23
C VAL A 84 7.46 -13.87 2.23
N VAL A 85 8.55 -14.45 2.71
CA VAL A 85 9.89 -13.83 2.69
C VAL A 85 10.33 -13.54 1.25
N ASN A 86 10.20 -14.50 0.35
CA ASN A 86 10.58 -14.29 -1.05
C ASN A 86 9.69 -13.25 -1.75
N PHE A 87 8.38 -13.23 -1.48
CA PHE A 87 7.47 -12.20 -1.97
C PHE A 87 7.87 -10.79 -1.50
N ARG A 88 8.13 -10.63 -0.20
CA ARG A 88 8.63 -9.38 0.41
C ARG A 88 9.88 -8.87 -0.31
N ASP A 89 10.83 -9.76 -0.56
CA ASP A 89 12.14 -9.40 -1.12
C ASP A 89 12.12 -9.17 -2.64
N SER A 90 11.17 -9.79 -3.35
CA SER A 90 11.15 -9.76 -4.83
C SER A 90 10.06 -8.88 -5.45
N GLN A 91 8.86 -8.81 -4.88
CA GLN A 91 7.69 -8.19 -5.51
C GLN A 91 7.15 -6.97 -4.74
N LEU A 92 7.20 -7.00 -3.42
CA LEU A 92 6.51 -6.02 -2.58
C LEU A 92 6.93 -4.56 -2.86
N HIS A 93 8.22 -4.30 -3.05
CA HIS A 93 8.72 -2.95 -3.37
C HIS A 93 8.19 -2.45 -4.73
N GLN A 94 8.11 -3.35 -5.70
CA GLN A 94 7.62 -3.01 -7.03
C GLN A 94 6.12 -2.69 -6.99
N ILE A 95 5.35 -3.43 -6.18
CA ILE A 95 3.93 -3.14 -5.92
C ILE A 95 3.77 -1.77 -5.24
N PHE A 96 4.61 -1.44 -4.26
CA PHE A 96 4.61 -0.12 -3.62
C PHE A 96 4.90 1.01 -4.62
N LYS A 97 5.86 0.84 -5.53
CA LYS A 97 6.12 1.83 -6.59
C LYS A 97 4.94 1.96 -7.55
N LEU A 98 4.33 0.84 -7.95
CA LEU A 98 3.16 0.83 -8.82
C LEU A 98 1.97 1.60 -8.21
N SER A 99 1.73 1.45 -6.90
CA SER A 99 0.67 2.18 -6.22
C SER A 99 0.95 3.68 -6.14
N LEU A 100 2.19 4.08 -5.86
CA LEU A 100 2.61 5.50 -5.92
C LEU A 100 2.42 6.10 -7.32
N SER A 101 2.87 5.40 -8.38
CA SER A 101 2.68 5.84 -9.76
C SER A 101 1.20 5.96 -10.13
N THR A 102 0.37 5.02 -9.66
CA THR A 102 -1.08 5.07 -9.88
C THR A 102 -1.71 6.29 -9.22
N LEU A 103 -1.30 6.61 -7.99
CA LEU A 103 -1.79 7.78 -7.25
C LEU A 103 -1.34 9.09 -7.89
N LEU A 104 -0.08 9.15 -8.34
CA LEU A 104 0.47 10.31 -9.06
C LEU A 104 -0.28 10.55 -10.38
N ASN A 105 -0.54 9.50 -11.15
CA ASN A 105 -1.31 9.59 -12.39
C ASN A 105 -2.74 10.07 -12.14
N LEU A 106 -3.36 9.63 -11.04
CA LEU A 106 -4.69 10.11 -10.64
C LEU A 106 -4.66 11.61 -10.31
N ILE A 107 -3.62 12.06 -9.58
CA ILE A 107 -3.42 13.48 -9.25
C ILE A 107 -3.20 14.33 -10.51
N GLN A 108 -2.41 13.86 -11.46
CA GLN A 108 -2.12 14.58 -12.71
C GLN A 108 -3.34 14.59 -13.66
N GLY A 109 -4.17 13.55 -13.60
CA GLY A 109 -5.41 13.44 -14.38
C GLY A 109 -6.57 14.32 -13.89
N LYS A 110 -6.40 15.08 -12.79
CA LYS A 110 -7.43 15.90 -12.11
C LYS A 110 -8.21 16.91 -12.98
N ASN A 111 -7.84 17.14 -14.23
CA ASN A 111 -8.61 18.01 -15.13
C ASN A 111 -9.97 17.43 -15.57
N MET A 112 -10.27 16.15 -15.27
CA MET A 112 -11.55 15.49 -15.61
C MET A 112 -12.15 14.77 -14.40
N LEU A 113 -12.75 15.50 -13.47
CA LEU A 113 -13.29 14.94 -12.23
C LEU A 113 -14.51 14.04 -12.46
N ASN A 114 -14.39 12.75 -12.15
CA ASN A 114 -15.53 11.95 -11.72
C ASN A 114 -15.38 11.68 -10.21
N ILE A 115 -15.81 12.67 -9.42
CA ILE A 115 -15.55 12.82 -7.98
C ILE A 115 -15.79 11.52 -7.18
N GLY A 116 -16.78 10.69 -7.58
CA GLY A 116 -17.07 9.43 -6.88
C GLY A 116 -16.06 8.30 -7.15
N ASN A 117 -15.75 8.06 -8.42
CA ASN A 117 -14.88 6.94 -8.81
C ASN A 117 -13.41 7.22 -8.47
N ASP A 118 -12.99 8.46 -8.64
CA ASP A 118 -11.61 8.88 -8.36
C ASP A 118 -11.31 8.84 -6.86
N GLN A 119 -12.28 9.20 -6.00
CA GLN A 119 -12.14 9.04 -4.55
C GLN A 119 -11.99 7.57 -4.16
N LYS A 120 -12.81 6.66 -4.71
CA LYS A 120 -12.72 5.23 -4.39
C LYS A 120 -11.40 4.63 -4.90
N LEU A 121 -10.91 5.11 -6.04
CA LEU A 121 -9.63 4.71 -6.59
C LEU A 121 -8.45 5.20 -5.72
N ALA A 122 -8.47 6.45 -5.28
CA ALA A 122 -7.49 6.98 -4.34
C ALA A 122 -7.51 6.20 -3.01
N GLU A 123 -8.71 5.93 -2.49
CA GLU A 123 -8.91 5.16 -1.25
C GLU A 123 -8.26 3.78 -1.32
N ILE A 124 -8.56 2.99 -2.35
CA ILE A 124 -7.99 1.64 -2.48
C ILE A 124 -6.47 1.68 -2.77
N THR A 125 -5.99 2.72 -3.43
CA THR A 125 -4.56 2.90 -3.70
C THR A 125 -3.80 3.21 -2.41
N LEU A 126 -4.38 4.02 -1.51
CA LEU A 126 -3.83 4.27 -0.18
C LEU A 126 -3.86 3.00 0.68
N ASP A 127 -4.91 2.18 0.60
CA ASP A 127 -4.95 0.88 1.29
C ASP A 127 -3.83 -0.06 0.83
N LEU A 128 -3.54 -0.09 -0.48
CA LEU A 128 -2.42 -0.84 -1.03
C LEU A 128 -1.07 -0.28 -0.56
N ILE A 129 -0.90 1.04 -0.54
CA ILE A 129 0.31 1.70 -0.01
C ILE A 129 0.52 1.33 1.46
N LYS A 130 -0.52 1.46 2.30
CA LYS A 130 -0.48 1.10 3.72
C LYS A 130 -0.12 -0.37 3.89
N ALA A 131 -0.77 -1.27 3.16
CA ALA A 131 -0.48 -2.71 3.22
C ALA A 131 0.98 -3.04 2.85
N CYS A 132 1.59 -2.30 1.91
CA CYS A 132 3.00 -2.47 1.59
C CYS A 132 3.94 -1.96 2.70
N LEU A 133 3.61 -0.81 3.30
CA LEU A 133 4.42 -0.18 4.33
C LEU A 133 4.30 -0.87 5.70
N SER A 134 3.15 -1.46 6.00
CA SER A 134 2.86 -2.21 7.23
C SER A 134 3.15 -3.71 7.11
N PHE A 135 3.86 -4.14 6.05
CA PHE A 135 4.23 -5.54 5.90
C PHE A 135 5.18 -5.99 7.02
N ASP A 136 5.09 -7.24 7.47
CA ASP A 136 6.03 -7.79 8.45
C ASP A 136 7.39 -8.03 7.78
N PHE A 137 8.26 -7.03 7.86
CA PHE A 137 9.58 -7.08 7.26
C PHE A 137 10.58 -7.94 8.03
N ILE A 138 10.30 -8.29 9.28
CA ILE A 138 11.23 -9.02 10.16
C ILE A 138 10.89 -10.51 10.18
N GLY A 139 9.62 -10.85 9.94
CA GLY A 139 9.08 -12.19 10.14
C GLY A 139 8.71 -12.45 11.62
N THR A 140 8.48 -11.39 12.39
CA THR A 140 8.20 -11.44 13.82
C THR A 140 6.71 -11.44 14.09
N ASN A 141 6.11 -12.63 14.06
CA ASN A 141 4.98 -12.94 14.91
C ASN A 141 5.46 -13.90 16.01
N VAL A 142 6.25 -13.43 16.99
CA VAL A 142 6.28 -14.10 18.32
C VAL A 142 6.80 -13.29 19.53
N ASP A 143 7.48 -12.15 19.42
CA ASP A 143 7.96 -11.45 20.64
C ASP A 143 7.64 -9.94 20.63
N GLU A 144 6.55 -9.59 21.30
CA GLU A 144 6.15 -8.20 21.62
C GLU A 144 6.96 -7.59 22.78
N SER A 145 8.03 -8.25 23.24
CA SER A 145 8.77 -7.86 24.46
C SER A 145 9.96 -6.93 24.23
N THR A 146 10.06 -6.25 23.08
CA THR A 146 11.19 -5.33 22.79
C THR A 146 10.75 -3.88 22.77
N GLU A 147 11.56 -2.98 23.34
CA GLU A 147 11.29 -1.53 23.53
C GLU A 147 11.06 -0.73 22.23
N ASP A 148 11.12 -1.38 21.07
CA ASP A 148 10.92 -0.80 19.73
C ASP A 148 9.48 -0.96 19.22
N VAL A 149 8.52 -1.22 20.12
CA VAL A 149 7.08 -1.31 19.84
C VAL A 149 6.63 -0.05 19.09
N GLY A 150 6.29 -0.20 17.81
CA GLY A 150 5.84 0.90 16.96
C GLY A 150 6.86 1.42 15.93
N SER A 151 8.04 0.78 15.78
CA SER A 151 8.98 1.11 14.71
C SER A 151 8.92 0.14 13.52
N VAL A 152 8.78 0.66 12.30
CA VAL A 152 8.69 -0.14 11.08
C VAL A 152 10.09 -0.40 10.50
N GLN A 153 10.43 -1.68 10.29
CA GLN A 153 11.72 -2.12 9.77
C GLN A 153 11.74 -2.25 8.23
N ILE A 154 11.54 -1.15 7.53
CA ILE A 154 11.55 -1.18 6.06
C ILE A 154 12.98 -1.49 5.53
N PRO A 155 13.13 -2.35 4.51
CA PRO A 155 14.42 -2.66 3.90
C PRO A 155 15.15 -1.41 3.38
N VAL A 156 16.48 -1.39 3.53
CA VAL A 156 17.33 -0.27 3.09
C VAL A 156 17.20 0.03 1.59
N SER A 157 16.90 -0.99 0.78
CA SER A 157 16.65 -0.84 -0.66
C SER A 157 15.45 0.05 -1.00
N TRP A 158 14.50 0.23 -0.07
CA TRP A 158 13.34 1.10 -0.25
C TRP A 158 13.63 2.56 0.09
N ARG A 159 14.74 2.83 0.78
CA ARG A 159 15.11 4.17 1.24
C ARG A 159 15.01 5.22 0.13
N PRO A 160 15.56 5.03 -1.09
CA PRO A 160 15.47 6.04 -2.14
C PRO A 160 14.03 6.41 -2.50
N THR A 161 13.11 5.42 -2.48
CA THR A 161 11.68 5.65 -2.75
C THR A 161 11.00 6.37 -1.60
N ILE A 162 11.30 6.01 -0.35
CA ILE A 162 10.66 6.62 0.83
C ILE A 162 11.16 8.03 1.09
N SER A 163 12.45 8.27 0.88
CA SER A 163 13.06 9.60 1.07
C SER A 163 12.78 10.56 -0.08
N ASP A 164 12.21 10.08 -1.19
CA ASP A 164 11.87 10.93 -2.33
C ASP A 164 10.79 11.95 -1.91
N PRO A 165 11.05 13.26 -2.02
CA PRO A 165 10.04 14.28 -1.75
C PRO A 165 8.76 14.09 -2.56
N LEU A 166 8.86 13.56 -3.79
CA LEU A 166 7.69 13.29 -4.63
C LEU A 166 6.78 12.21 -4.03
N THR A 167 7.34 11.18 -3.39
CA THR A 167 6.56 10.14 -2.70
C THR A 167 5.68 10.75 -1.61
N LEU A 168 6.28 11.56 -0.73
CA LEU A 168 5.55 12.24 0.34
C LEU A 168 4.50 13.18 -0.25
N GLN A 169 4.88 14.05 -1.19
CA GLN A 169 3.95 14.99 -1.82
C GLN A 169 2.76 14.28 -2.49
N THR A 170 2.99 13.16 -3.16
CA THR A 170 1.93 12.37 -3.81
C THR A 170 0.92 11.84 -2.78
N ILE A 171 1.40 11.27 -1.67
CA ILE A 171 0.53 10.77 -0.60
C ILE A 171 -0.23 11.94 0.06
N PHE A 172 0.48 12.99 0.48
CA PHE A 172 -0.10 14.16 1.16
C PHE A 172 -1.13 14.89 0.29
N HIS A 173 -0.85 15.11 -1.00
CA HIS A 173 -1.77 15.82 -1.90
C HIS A 173 -3.06 15.04 -2.19
N THR A 174 -3.09 13.74 -1.88
CA THR A 174 -4.32 12.94 -1.91
C THR A 174 -5.28 13.34 -0.80
N PHE A 175 -4.81 13.99 0.27
CA PHE A 175 -5.67 14.49 1.34
C PHE A 175 -6.72 15.48 0.82
N GLU A 176 -6.31 16.38 -0.07
CA GLU A 176 -7.21 17.36 -0.71
C GLU A 176 -8.21 16.73 -1.70
N LEU A 177 -7.96 15.48 -2.16
CA LEU A 177 -8.88 14.76 -3.05
C LEU A 177 -9.97 13.99 -2.32
N LEU A 178 -9.71 13.65 -1.06
CA LEU A 178 -10.56 12.79 -0.27
C LEU A 178 -11.38 13.64 0.70
N ASN A 179 -12.70 13.47 0.64
CA ASN A 179 -13.57 14.00 1.68
C ASN A 179 -13.44 13.13 2.94
N PRO A 180 -13.57 13.71 4.15
CA PRO A 180 -13.72 12.93 5.36
C PRO A 180 -14.88 11.92 5.28
N PRO A 181 -14.76 10.72 5.89
CA PRO A 181 -13.64 10.24 6.71
C PRO A 181 -12.48 9.63 5.89
N LYS A 182 -12.58 9.59 4.55
CA LYS A 182 -11.59 8.90 3.70
C LYS A 182 -10.21 9.58 3.73
N SER A 183 -10.15 10.87 4.02
CA SER A 183 -8.92 11.64 4.19
C SER A 183 -8.01 11.07 5.28
N ALA A 184 -8.57 10.39 6.30
CA ALA A 184 -7.80 9.78 7.38
C ALA A 184 -6.81 8.71 6.88
N LYS A 185 -7.11 8.01 5.78
CA LYS A 185 -6.20 7.01 5.18
C LYS A 185 -4.87 7.59 4.74
N VAL A 186 -4.83 8.87 4.36
CA VAL A 186 -3.58 9.56 4.06
C VAL A 186 -2.73 9.67 5.31
N LEU A 187 -3.35 10.04 6.44
CA LEU A 187 -2.67 10.15 7.73
C LEU A 187 -2.22 8.80 8.27
N GLU A 188 -2.99 7.73 8.03
CA GLU A 188 -2.57 6.35 8.30
C GLU A 188 -1.34 5.94 7.49
N CYS A 189 -1.26 6.28 6.20
CA CYS A 189 -0.05 6.01 5.42
C CYS A 189 1.15 6.81 5.96
N VAL A 190 0.92 8.07 6.30
CA VAL A 190 1.96 8.95 6.85
C VAL A 190 2.44 8.47 8.22
N SER A 191 1.57 7.99 9.10
CA SER A 191 1.96 7.49 10.42
C SER A 191 2.92 6.31 10.30
N VAL A 192 2.66 5.38 9.38
CA VAL A 192 3.55 4.23 9.09
C VAL A 192 4.88 4.71 8.50
N ILE A 193 4.88 5.71 7.61
CA ILE A 193 6.10 6.31 7.06
C ILE A 193 6.95 6.95 8.16
N VAL A 194 6.32 7.71 9.07
CA VAL A 194 6.99 8.37 10.22
C VAL A 194 7.53 7.34 11.21
N ALA A 195 6.84 6.22 11.37
CA ALA A 195 7.26 5.09 12.21
C ALA A 195 8.49 4.35 11.67
N THR A 196 8.94 4.64 10.45
CA THR A 196 10.16 4.06 9.88
C THR A 196 11.37 4.33 10.76
N ARG A 197 12.16 3.29 11.05
CA ARG A 197 13.32 3.40 11.94
C ARG A 197 14.31 4.46 11.49
N ARG A 198 14.83 5.20 12.48
CA ARG A 198 15.84 6.25 12.27
C ARG A 198 17.08 5.73 11.54
N THR A 199 17.45 4.47 11.80
CA THR A 199 18.61 3.78 11.21
C THR A 199 18.50 3.54 9.71
N LEU A 200 17.31 3.73 9.11
CA LEU A 200 17.17 3.70 7.65
C LEU A 200 17.95 4.86 7.00
N PHE A 201 18.06 6.00 7.66
CA PHE A 201 18.59 7.24 7.09
C PHE A 201 19.96 7.59 7.69
N SER A 202 20.80 8.28 6.91
CA SER A 202 21.88 9.08 7.51
C SER A 202 21.30 10.29 8.27
N GLU A 203 22.08 10.94 9.12
CA GLU A 203 21.61 12.09 9.90
C GLU A 203 21.10 13.24 9.01
N GLU A 204 21.83 13.55 7.93
CA GLU A 204 21.44 14.59 6.98
C GLU A 204 20.16 14.25 6.22
N GLU A 205 20.04 13.02 5.73
CA GLU A 205 18.83 12.53 5.04
C GLU A 205 17.63 12.57 5.99
N ARG A 206 17.83 12.14 7.24
CA ARG A 206 16.78 12.13 8.26
C ARG A 206 16.26 13.54 8.55
N ALA A 207 17.15 14.51 8.67
CA ALA A 207 16.76 15.90 8.90
C ALA A 207 15.93 16.45 7.73
N LYS A 208 16.33 16.17 6.49
CA LYS A 208 15.57 16.57 5.28
C LYS A 208 14.21 15.88 5.22
N PHE A 209 14.16 14.58 5.49
CA PHE A 209 12.94 13.77 5.48
C PHE A 209 11.92 14.28 6.50
N ILE A 210 12.32 14.47 7.76
CA ILE A 210 11.44 15.00 8.81
C ILE A 210 10.98 16.41 8.47
N LYS A 211 11.87 17.27 7.98
CA LYS A 211 11.50 18.62 7.56
C LYS A 211 10.43 18.59 6.47
N SER A 212 10.54 17.70 5.48
CA SER A 212 9.53 17.53 4.43
C SER A 212 8.17 17.11 5.01
N ILE A 213 8.16 16.13 5.91
CA ILE A 213 6.91 15.66 6.56
C ILE A 213 6.27 16.80 7.36
N MET A 214 7.04 17.54 8.16
CA MET A 214 6.52 18.67 8.93
C MET A 214 5.92 19.75 8.03
N GLN A 215 6.56 20.05 6.91
CA GLN A 215 6.06 21.04 5.95
C GLN A 215 4.71 20.61 5.34
N GLU A 216 4.56 19.34 4.95
CA GLU A 216 3.28 18.84 4.42
C GLU A 216 2.19 18.76 5.49
N LEU A 217 2.53 18.34 6.72
CA LEU A 217 1.57 18.35 7.85
C LEU A 217 1.09 19.77 8.15
N ILE A 218 1.99 20.76 8.17
CA ILE A 218 1.61 22.17 8.36
C ILE A 218 0.61 22.58 7.27
N LYS A 219 0.81 22.21 6.00
CA LYS A 219 -0.15 22.52 4.94
C LYS A 219 -1.52 21.90 5.21
N ILE A 220 -1.56 20.61 5.60
CA ILE A 220 -2.82 19.93 5.97
C ILE A 220 -3.53 20.65 7.11
N LEU A 221 -2.80 21.09 8.14
CA LEU A 221 -3.39 21.80 9.28
C LEU A 221 -3.99 23.16 8.91
N HIS A 222 -3.65 23.73 7.75
CA HIS A 222 -4.32 24.95 7.27
C HIS A 222 -5.57 24.66 6.43
N LEU A 223 -5.87 23.39 6.13
CA LEU A 223 -7.06 23.00 5.38
C LEU A 223 -8.29 22.91 6.29
N PRO A 224 -9.43 23.51 5.91
CA PRO A 224 -10.66 23.46 6.72
C PRO A 224 -11.12 22.04 7.05
N GLN A 225 -10.92 21.09 6.13
CA GLN A 225 -11.36 19.71 6.28
C GLN A 225 -10.52 18.90 7.28
N ALA A 226 -9.33 19.36 7.66
CA ALA A 226 -8.46 18.63 8.57
C ALA A 226 -9.12 18.43 9.94
N PHE A 227 -9.83 19.45 10.43
CA PHE A 227 -10.38 19.45 11.77
C PHE A 227 -11.87 19.05 11.89
N ASN A 228 -12.53 18.84 10.75
CA ASN A 228 -13.99 18.67 10.72
C ASN A 228 -14.48 17.25 11.03
N ASP A 229 -13.57 16.27 11.14
CA ASP A 229 -13.91 14.85 11.36
C ASP A 229 -12.97 14.19 12.37
N GLN A 230 -13.55 13.41 13.29
CA GLN A 230 -12.81 12.74 14.36
C GLN A 230 -11.79 11.70 13.85
N SER A 231 -12.04 11.08 12.69
CA SER A 231 -11.15 10.08 12.08
C SER A 231 -9.78 10.64 11.71
N ASN A 232 -9.67 11.96 11.48
CA ASN A 232 -8.39 12.60 11.17
C ASN A 232 -7.47 12.76 12.40
N TYR A 233 -7.94 12.50 13.63
CA TYR A 233 -7.14 12.64 14.86
C TYR A 233 -6.88 11.32 15.59
N HIS A 234 -7.67 10.28 15.31
CA HIS A 234 -7.55 8.95 15.92
C HIS A 234 -6.95 7.95 14.93
N VAL A 235 -5.75 8.27 14.43
CA VAL A 235 -5.01 7.39 13.51
C VAL A 235 -4.29 6.33 14.34
N GLU A 236 -4.77 5.09 14.31
CA GLU A 236 -4.08 3.95 14.93
C GLU A 236 -2.86 3.53 14.08
N ILE A 237 -1.76 3.20 14.75
CA ILE A 237 -0.51 2.70 14.16
C ILE A 237 -0.54 1.18 14.12
#